data_AF-A0AAN8ZT06-F1
#
_entry.id   AF-A0AAN8ZT06-F1
#
_cell.length_a   1.000
_cell.length_b   1.000
_cell.length_c   1.000
_cell.angle_alpha   90.00
_cell.angle_beta   90.00
_cell.angle_gamma   90.00
#
_symmetry.space_group_name_H-M   'P 1'
#
loop_
_entity.id
_entity.type
_entity.pdbx_description
1 polymer ?
#
loop_
_entity_poly.entity_id
_entity_poly.type
_entity_poly.pdbx_seq_one_letter_code
_entity_poly.pdbx_strand_id
1 'polypeptide(L)'
;VLNVLRFVRTFIDENPLCCCSDEISTIKRKLIAGSDELKLKQRSSSVVLKVIQGVYFIRYNIVVPENYPDKQVSLEEKGCNFPALFKRWFLAQANEIARQCVVPPAKKRPKDPPFVLKPSLEPVISFLISEVRKYVDMECKFCKQNALPLDPK
;
A
#
# COMPACT_ATOMS: atom_id res chain seq x y z
N VAL A 1 -27.20 -28.66 0.07
CA VAL A 1 -27.02 -27.19 0.21
C VAL A 1 -26.07 -26.82 1.36
N LEU A 2 -26.23 -27.41 2.57
CA LEU A 2 -25.35 -27.15 3.74
C LEU A 2 -23.84 -27.38 3.50
N ASN A 3 -23.46 -28.41 2.75
CA ASN A 3 -22.05 -28.71 2.47
C ASN A 3 -21.36 -27.63 1.62
N VAL A 4 -22.09 -27.00 0.70
CA VAL A 4 -21.56 -25.92 -0.15
C VAL A 4 -21.35 -24.66 0.69
N LEU A 5 -22.32 -24.30 1.54
CA LEU A 5 -22.16 -23.16 2.46
C LEU A 5 -21.01 -23.37 3.45
N ARG A 6 -20.87 -24.58 3.99
CA ARG A 6 -19.74 -24.92 4.86
C ARG A 6 -18.42 -24.78 4.11
N PHE A 7 -18.34 -25.31 2.89
CA PHE A 7 -17.15 -25.19 2.05
C PHE A 7 -16.78 -23.73 1.76
N VAL A 8 -17.74 -22.90 1.34
CA VAL A 8 -17.52 -21.47 1.06
C VAL A 8 -17.04 -20.74 2.32
N ARG A 9 -17.66 -21.00 3.47
CA ARG A 9 -17.23 -20.40 4.74
C ARG A 9 -15.81 -20.80 5.12
N THR A 10 -15.50 -22.10 5.09
CA THR A 10 -14.15 -22.59 5.38
C THR A 10 -13.12 -22.00 4.41
N PHE A 11 -13.46 -21.88 3.13
CA PHE A 11 -12.59 -21.27 2.13
C PHE A 11 -12.28 -19.79 2.43
N ILE A 12 -13.30 -19.01 2.80
CA ILE A 12 -13.13 -17.59 3.18
C ILE A 12 -12.29 -17.47 4.45
N ASP A 13 -12.56 -18.30 5.46
CA ASP A 13 -11.81 -18.31 6.72
C ASP A 13 -10.33 -18.67 6.50
N GLU A 14 -10.03 -19.56 5.55
CA GLU A 14 -8.66 -19.93 5.19
C GLU A 14 -7.95 -18.90 4.28
N ASN A 15 -8.70 -18.07 3.56
CA ASN A 15 -8.19 -17.14 2.56
C ASN A 15 -8.75 -15.72 2.73
N PRO A 16 -8.49 -15.03 3.85
CA PRO A 16 -9.08 -13.72 4.13
C PRO A 16 -8.65 -12.63 3.13
N LEU A 17 -7.51 -12.81 2.43
CA LEU A 17 -7.08 -11.87 1.39
C LEU A 17 -7.84 -12.04 0.06
N CYS A 18 -8.79 -12.97 -0.04
CA CYS A 18 -9.58 -13.17 -1.25
C CYS A 18 -10.40 -11.93 -1.62
N CYS A 19 -10.83 -11.13 -0.63
CA CYS A 19 -11.60 -9.91 -0.87
C CYS A 19 -10.82 -8.82 -1.63
N CYS A 20 -9.48 -8.87 -1.60
CA CYS A 20 -8.60 -7.94 -2.28
C CYS A 20 -7.73 -8.64 -3.36
N SER A 21 -8.16 -9.79 -3.87
CA SER A 21 -7.40 -10.57 -4.86
C SER A 21 -7.09 -9.80 -6.14
N ASP A 22 -8.05 -8.99 -6.60
CA ASP A 22 -7.93 -8.20 -7.83
C ASP A 22 -6.94 -7.05 -7.66
N GLU A 23 -6.97 -6.37 -6.51
CA GLU A 23 -5.99 -5.35 -6.15
C GLU A 23 -4.59 -5.95 -6.06
N ILE A 24 -4.45 -7.09 -5.36
CA ILE A 24 -3.17 -7.80 -5.23
C ILE A 24 -2.62 -8.18 -6.62
N SER A 25 -3.48 -8.67 -7.52
CA SER A 25 -3.08 -9.04 -8.88
C SER A 25 -2.63 -7.82 -9.68
N THR A 26 -3.27 -6.67 -9.48
CA THR A 26 -2.89 -5.40 -10.12
C THR A 26 -1.59 -4.84 -9.54
N ILE A 27 -1.40 -4.93 -8.24
CA ILE A 27 -0.15 -4.56 -7.57
C ILE A 27 1.01 -5.43 -8.04
N LYS A 28 0.82 -6.76 -8.11
CA LYS A 28 1.83 -7.69 -8.64
C LYS A 28 2.25 -7.32 -10.06
N ARG A 29 1.31 -6.91 -10.91
CA ARG A 29 1.61 -6.41 -12.25
C ARG A 29 2.41 -5.09 -12.25
N LYS A 30 2.32 -4.25 -11.21
CA LYS A 30 3.10 -3.00 -11.08
C LYS A 30 4.49 -3.21 -10.48
N LEU A 31 4.67 -4.28 -9.71
CA LEU A 31 5.95 -4.74 -9.16
C LEU A 31 6.76 -5.44 -10.27
N ILE A 32 7.18 -4.67 -11.28
CA ILE A 32 7.90 -5.18 -12.46
C ILE A 32 9.43 -5.17 -12.27
N ALA A 33 9.94 -4.49 -11.23
CA ALA A 33 11.37 -4.49 -10.93
C ALA A 33 11.70 -5.72 -10.08
N GLY A 34 12.50 -6.66 -10.60
CA GLY A 34 12.79 -7.96 -9.97
C GLY A 34 13.44 -7.93 -8.58
N SER A 35 13.68 -6.75 -8.01
CA SER A 35 14.12 -6.53 -6.63
C SER A 35 12.97 -6.35 -5.62
N ASP A 36 11.76 -6.03 -6.09
CA ASP A 36 10.61 -5.79 -5.22
C ASP A 36 10.03 -7.13 -4.70
N GLU A 37 9.63 -7.17 -3.43
CA GLU A 37 8.99 -8.36 -2.83
C GLU A 37 7.59 -8.02 -2.31
N LEU A 38 6.61 -8.86 -2.67
CA LEU A 38 5.26 -8.82 -2.10
C LEU A 38 4.91 -10.19 -1.50
N LYS A 39 4.89 -10.28 -0.17
CA LYS A 39 4.57 -11.52 0.55
C LYS A 39 3.16 -11.43 1.13
N LEU A 40 2.32 -12.40 0.78
CA LEU A 40 0.96 -12.52 1.29
C LEU A 40 0.96 -13.40 2.54
N LYS A 41 0.37 -12.92 3.63
CA LYS A 41 0.18 -13.68 4.87
C LYS A 41 -1.31 -13.87 5.10
N GLN A 42 -1.83 -15.00 4.63
CA GLN A 42 -3.26 -15.33 4.74
C GLN A 42 -3.72 -15.40 6.20
N ARG A 43 -3.02 -16.13 7.07
CA ARG A 43 -3.41 -16.30 8.48
C ARG A 43 -3.50 -15.00 9.29
N SER A 44 -2.70 -13.99 8.96
CA SER A 44 -2.70 -12.69 9.64
C SER A 44 -3.43 -11.60 8.85
N SER A 45 -4.11 -11.97 7.76
CA SER A 45 -4.75 -11.03 6.82
C SER A 45 -3.84 -9.84 6.48
N SER A 46 -2.57 -10.12 6.15
CA SER A 46 -1.60 -9.04 5.92
C SER A 46 -0.74 -9.24 4.69
N VAL A 47 -0.30 -8.12 4.13
CA VAL A 47 0.53 -8.02 2.93
C VAL A 47 1.82 -7.32 3.32
N VAL A 48 2.94 -8.02 3.18
CA VAL A 48 4.27 -7.45 3.41
C VAL A 48 4.81 -6.97 2.08
N LEU A 49 4.95 -5.65 1.94
CA LEU A 49 5.54 -4.99 0.80
C LEU A 49 6.99 -4.62 1.11
N LYS A 50 7.90 -4.94 0.18
CA LYS A 50 9.27 -4.44 0.15
C LYS A 50 9.53 -3.88 -1.24
N VAL A 51 9.79 -2.58 -1.32
CA VAL A 51 10.14 -1.91 -2.58
C VAL A 51 11.60 -1.51 -2.48
N ILE A 52 12.36 -1.82 -3.52
CA ILE A 52 13.81 -1.54 -3.60
C ILE A 52 14.09 -0.81 -4.90
N GLN A 53 14.74 0.35 -4.80
CA GLN A 53 15.25 1.11 -5.94
C GLN A 53 16.69 1.55 -5.63
N GLY A 54 17.65 1.05 -6.41
CA GLY A 54 19.08 1.28 -6.15
C GLY A 54 19.48 0.77 -4.76
N VAL A 55 20.05 1.66 -3.94
CA VAL A 55 20.44 1.38 -2.55
C VAL A 55 19.30 1.62 -1.54
N TYR A 56 18.19 2.22 -1.98
CA TYR A 56 17.08 2.60 -1.10
C TYR A 56 16.00 1.52 -1.06
N PHE A 57 15.41 1.32 0.12
CA PHE A 57 14.29 0.41 0.32
C PHE A 57 13.28 0.92 1.34
N ILE A 58 12.03 0.51 1.14
CA ILE A 58 10.99 0.58 2.15
C ILE A 58 10.42 -0.82 2.39
N ARG A 59 9.97 -1.07 3.62
CA ARG A 59 9.32 -2.31 4.03
C ARG A 59 8.15 -2.01 4.94
N TYR A 60 6.96 -2.34 4.48
CA TYR A 60 5.70 -2.15 5.21
C TYR A 60 4.97 -3.48 5.37
N ASN A 61 4.30 -3.65 6.50
CA ASN A 61 3.29 -4.68 6.72
C ASN A 61 1.93 -3.99 6.71
N ILE A 62 1.10 -4.34 5.74
CA ILE A 62 -0.21 -3.75 5.52
C ILE A 62 -1.24 -4.78 5.96
N VAL A 63 -2.04 -4.47 6.98
CA VAL A 63 -3.05 -5.39 7.53
C VAL A 63 -4.41 -5.01 6.96
N VAL A 64 -5.08 -6.02 6.38
CA VAL A 64 -6.43 -5.90 5.81
C VAL A 64 -7.44 -6.24 6.91
N PRO A 65 -8.36 -5.31 7.27
CA PRO A 65 -9.37 -5.56 8.29
C PRO A 65 -10.44 -6.55 7.81
N GLU A 66 -11.15 -7.20 8.74
CA GLU A 66 -12.21 -8.16 8.41
C GLU A 66 -13.35 -7.54 7.59
N ASN A 67 -13.74 -6.30 7.90
CA ASN A 67 -14.80 -5.57 7.20
C ASN A 67 -14.25 -4.74 6.03
N TYR A 68 -13.33 -5.28 5.23
CA TYR A 68 -12.83 -4.59 4.05
C TYR A 68 -13.87 -4.66 2.91
N PRO A 69 -14.17 -3.56 2.19
CA PRO A 69 -13.51 -2.25 2.17
C PRO A 69 -14.11 -1.17 3.09
N ASP A 70 -15.06 -1.51 3.98
CA ASP A 70 -15.71 -0.54 4.88
C ASP A 70 -14.76 0.04 5.94
N LYS A 71 -13.65 -0.66 6.23
CA LYS A 71 -12.56 -0.17 7.08
C LYS A 71 -11.27 -0.06 6.26
N GLN A 72 -10.51 1.01 6.53
CA GLN A 72 -9.22 1.25 5.88
C GLN A 72 -8.17 0.20 6.30
N VAL A 73 -7.21 -0.04 5.42
CA VAL A 73 -6.03 -0.86 5.75
C VAL A 73 -5.15 -0.18 6.80
N SER A 74 -4.54 -0.98 7.68
CA SER A 74 -3.57 -0.48 8.66
C SER A 74 -2.14 -0.67 8.14
N LEU A 75 -1.31 0.36 8.25
CA LEU A 75 0.09 0.32 7.83
C LEU A 75 1.04 0.28 9.03
N GLU A 76 1.90 -0.74 9.06
CA GLU A 76 3.00 -0.84 10.00
C GLU A 76 4.34 -0.78 9.25
N GLU A 77 5.20 0.14 9.65
CA GLU A 77 6.55 0.19 9.13
C GLU A 77 7.42 -0.92 9.74
N LYS A 78 8.09 -1.71 8.91
CA LYS A 78 9.04 -2.75 9.34
C LYS A 78 10.50 -2.40 9.04
N GLY A 79 10.76 -1.48 8.12
CA GLY A 79 12.10 -1.00 7.82
C GLY A 79 12.10 0.03 6.70
N CYS A 80 12.98 1.02 6.79
CA CYS A 80 13.11 2.10 5.82
C CYS A 80 14.50 2.72 5.98
N ASN A 81 15.24 2.87 4.89
CA ASN A 81 16.56 3.53 4.88
C ASN A 81 16.52 4.94 4.24
N PHE A 82 15.32 5.51 4.10
CA PHE A 82 15.16 6.91 3.73
C PHE A 82 15.36 7.82 4.95
N PRO A 83 15.68 9.11 4.74
CA PRO A 83 15.73 10.09 5.81
C PRO A 83 14.45 10.10 6.65
N ALA A 84 14.58 10.39 7.95
CA ALA A 84 13.46 10.31 8.90
C ALA A 84 12.22 11.12 8.49
N LEU A 85 12.41 12.24 7.78
CA LEU A 85 11.31 13.02 7.22
C LEU A 85 10.50 12.24 6.19
N PHE A 86 11.17 11.57 5.24
CA PHE A 86 10.53 10.74 4.22
C PHE A 86 9.81 9.55 4.84
N LYS A 87 10.43 8.88 5.82
CA LYS A 87 9.80 7.79 6.57
C LYS A 87 8.45 8.20 7.17
N ARG A 88 8.41 9.34 7.87
CA ARG A 88 7.16 9.89 8.44
C ARG A 88 6.16 10.28 7.35
N TRP A 89 6.65 10.93 6.29
CA TRP A 89 5.81 11.38 5.19
C TRP A 89 5.17 10.21 4.44
N PHE A 90 5.91 9.16 4.09
CA PHE A 90 5.38 7.96 3.45
C PHE A 90 4.27 7.33 4.28
N LEU A 91 4.50 7.13 5.58
CA LEU A 91 3.50 6.53 6.47
C LEU A 91 2.25 7.42 6.59
N ALA A 92 2.43 8.73 6.83
CA ALA A 92 1.32 9.67 6.97
C ALA A 92 0.50 9.79 5.68
N GLN A 93 1.18 9.90 4.53
CA GLN A 93 0.52 10.04 3.24
C GLN A 93 -0.20 8.75 2.83
N ALA A 94 0.40 7.58 3.09
CA ALA A 94 -0.24 6.29 2.84
C ALA A 94 -1.50 6.11 3.71
N ASN A 95 -1.43 6.46 5.01
CA ASN A 95 -2.59 6.43 5.89
C ASN A 95 -3.68 7.41 5.43
N GLU A 96 -3.32 8.60 4.95
CA GLU A 96 -4.30 9.55 4.45
C GLU A 96 -4.96 9.08 3.14
N ILE A 97 -4.22 8.44 2.24
CA ILE A 97 -4.78 7.80 1.04
C ILE A 97 -5.77 6.69 1.45
N ALA A 98 -5.39 5.86 2.42
CA ALA A 98 -6.27 4.81 2.94
C ALA A 98 -7.55 5.40 3.55
N ARG A 99 -7.42 6.51 4.29
CA ARG A 99 -8.56 7.23 4.89
C ARG A 99 -9.51 7.78 3.83
N GLN A 100 -8.98 8.37 2.75
CA GLN A 100 -9.77 8.96 1.67
C GLN A 100 -10.59 7.93 0.88
N CYS A 101 -10.18 6.66 0.89
CA CYS A 101 -10.94 5.57 0.26
C CYS A 101 -12.19 5.17 1.05
N VAL A 102 -12.21 5.43 2.36
CA VAL A 102 -13.23 4.91 3.28
C VAL A 102 -14.06 6.02 3.96
N VAL A 103 -13.44 7.16 4.23
CA VAL A 103 -14.05 8.28 4.95
C VAL A 103 -14.27 9.46 3.99
N PRO A 104 -15.47 10.05 3.97
CA PRO A 104 -15.74 11.21 3.15
C PRO A 104 -14.86 12.42 3.54
N PRO A 105 -14.60 13.33 2.60
CA PRO A 105 -13.85 14.55 2.90
C PRO A 105 -14.60 15.40 3.94
N ALA A 106 -13.85 15.95 4.91
CA ALA A 106 -14.41 16.78 5.97
C ALA A 106 -15.08 18.05 5.45
N LYS A 107 -14.62 18.57 4.31
CA LYS A 107 -15.22 19.71 3.60
C LYS A 107 -15.70 19.23 2.23
N LYS A 108 -17.02 19.12 2.06
CA LYS A 108 -17.64 18.82 0.77
C LYS A 108 -17.77 20.12 -0.02
N ARG A 109 -17.39 20.14 -1.30
CA ARG A 109 -17.76 21.25 -2.18
C ARG A 109 -19.20 21.01 -2.68
N PRO A 110 -19.98 22.05 -2.95
CA PRO A 110 -21.38 21.91 -3.36
C PRO A 110 -21.60 21.11 -4.66
N LYS A 111 -20.56 21.01 -5.49
CA LYS A 111 -20.59 20.31 -6.79
C LYS A 111 -19.91 18.94 -6.76
N ASP A 112 -19.40 18.50 -5.61
CA ASP A 112 -18.72 17.21 -5.54
C ASP A 112 -19.73 16.06 -5.64
N PRO A 113 -19.41 14.99 -6.38
CA PRO A 113 -20.26 13.80 -6.43
C PRO A 113 -20.36 13.14 -5.04
N PRO A 114 -21.40 12.31 -4.80
CA PRO A 114 -21.52 11.58 -3.55
C PRO A 114 -20.29 10.68 -3.32
N PHE A 115 -19.89 10.57 -2.06
CA PHE A 115 -18.78 9.72 -1.67
C PHE A 115 -19.14 8.25 -1.90
N VAL A 116 -18.22 7.50 -2.51
CA VAL A 116 -18.36 6.06 -2.76
C VAL A 116 -17.16 5.37 -2.12
N LEU A 117 -17.43 4.32 -1.36
CA LEU A 117 -16.40 3.46 -0.77
C LEU A 117 -15.55 2.86 -1.87
N LYS A 118 -14.23 2.95 -1.72
CA LYS A 118 -13.26 2.38 -2.64
C LYS A 118 -12.30 1.48 -1.88
N PRO A 119 -11.83 0.40 -2.50
CA PRO A 119 -10.79 -0.41 -1.92
C PRO A 119 -9.48 0.40 -1.87
N SER A 120 -8.78 0.32 -0.73
CA SER A 120 -7.64 1.17 -0.39
C SER A 120 -6.27 0.53 -0.62
N LEU A 121 -6.20 -0.79 -0.78
CA LEU A 121 -4.92 -1.52 -0.84
C LEU A 121 -4.11 -1.15 -2.08
N GLU A 122 -4.74 -1.14 -3.26
CA GLU A 122 -4.08 -0.77 -4.51
C GLU A 122 -3.59 0.69 -4.52
N PRO A 123 -4.42 1.70 -4.20
CA PRO A 123 -3.99 3.10 -4.18
C PRO A 123 -2.78 3.34 -3.27
N VAL A 124 -2.82 2.75 -2.07
CA VAL A 124 -1.76 2.89 -1.07
C VAL A 124 -0.44 2.28 -1.56
N ILE A 125 -0.48 1.04 -2.03
CA ILE A 125 0.74 0.36 -2.49
C ILE A 125 1.27 1.01 -3.77
N SER A 126 0.38 1.43 -4.68
CA SER A 126 0.77 2.12 -5.91
C SER A 126 1.51 3.43 -5.60
N PHE A 127 1.02 4.22 -4.63
CA PHE A 127 1.67 5.43 -4.16
C PHE A 127 3.08 5.15 -3.61
N LEU A 128 3.21 4.13 -2.76
CA LEU A 128 4.50 3.76 -2.18
C LEU A 128 5.51 3.35 -3.25
N ILE A 129 5.09 2.53 -4.23
CA ILE A 129 5.96 2.11 -5.34
C ILE A 129 6.37 3.33 -6.19
N SER A 130 5.42 4.18 -6.57
CA SER A 130 5.68 5.31 -7.48
C SER A 130 6.59 6.34 -6.85
N GLU A 131 6.35 6.72 -5.60
CA GLU A 131 7.14 7.77 -4.95
C GLU A 131 8.54 7.29 -4.59
N VAL A 132 8.71 6.02 -4.14
CA VAL A 132 10.06 5.47 -3.89
C VAL A 132 10.93 5.54 -5.15
N ARG A 133 10.41 5.08 -6.29
CA ARG A 133 11.15 5.12 -7.55
C ARG A 133 11.45 6.57 -7.97
N LYS A 134 10.44 7.43 -7.92
CA LYS A 134 10.54 8.84 -8.30
C LYS A 134 11.56 9.62 -7.47
N TYR A 135 11.61 9.44 -6.15
CA TYR A 135 12.54 10.19 -5.30
C TYR A 135 13.98 9.70 -5.44
N VAL A 136 14.20 8.40 -5.66
CA VAL A 136 15.54 7.85 -5.87
C VAL A 136 16.12 8.31 -7.20
N ASP A 137 15.30 8.33 -8.26
CA ASP A 137 15.72 8.76 -9.59
C ASP A 137 15.64 10.30 -9.77
N MET A 138 15.27 11.05 -8.72
CA MET A 138 15.11 12.50 -8.79
C MET A 138 16.47 13.20 -8.83
N GLU A 139 16.68 13.99 -9.87
CA GLU A 139 17.81 14.91 -9.98
C GLU A 139 17.46 16.30 -9.41
N CYS A 140 18.41 16.90 -8.70
CA CYS A 140 18.31 18.27 -8.25
C CYS A 140 18.30 19.23 -9.45
N LYS A 141 17.26 20.06 -9.59
CA LYS A 141 17.14 20.99 -10.71
C LYS A 141 18.19 22.10 -10.73
N PHE A 142 18.90 22.32 -9.62
CA PHE A 142 19.96 23.32 -9.51
C PHE A 142 21.33 22.73 -9.85
N CYS A 143 21.76 21.65 -9.20
CA CYS A 143 23.10 21.07 -9.39
C CYS A 143 23.15 19.85 -10.33
N LYS A 144 22.00 19.33 -10.78
CA LYS A 144 21.87 18.12 -11.63
C LYS A 144 22.44 16.83 -11.03
N GLN A 145 22.75 16.83 -9.73
CA GLN A 145 23.14 15.63 -9.00
C GLN A 145 21.90 14.93 -8.42
N ASN A 146 22.04 13.66 -8.02
CA ASN A 146 20.97 12.92 -7.36
C ASN A 146 20.51 13.65 -6.09
N ALA A 147 19.20 13.79 -5.92
CA ALA A 147 18.61 14.48 -4.78
C ALA A 147 18.82 13.72 -3.47
N LEU A 148 18.98 12.40 -3.55
CA LEU A 148 19.30 11.53 -2.44
C LEU A 148 20.78 11.14 -2.46
N PRO A 149 21.43 11.02 -1.29
CA PRO A 149 22.82 10.59 -1.21
C PRO A 149 22.97 9.14 -1.73
N LEU A 150 24.14 8.82 -2.27
CA LEU A 150 24.44 7.46 -2.75
C LEU A 150 24.59 6.45 -1.60
N ASP A 151 24.78 6.91 -0.37
CA ASP A 151 24.92 6.09 0.82
C ASP A 151 23.82 6.43 1.85
N PRO A 152 22.77 5.61 1.97
CA PRO A 152 21.72 5.79 2.97
C PRO A 152 22.24 5.41 4.37
N LYS A 153 21.96 6.25 5.37
CA LYS A 153 22.28 5.99 6.79
C LYS A 153 21.12 5.35 7.53
#